data_AF-A0A5J6JR42-F1
#
_entry.id   AF-A0A5J6JR42-F1
#
_cell.length_a   1.000
_cell.length_b   1.000
_cell.length_c   1.000
_cell.angle_alpha   90.00
_cell.angle_beta   90.00
_cell.angle_gamma   90.00
#
_symmetry.space_group_name_H-M   'P 1'
#
loop_
_entity.id
_entity.type
_entity.pdbx_description
1 polymer ?
#
loop_
_entity_poly.entity_id
_entity_poly.type
_entity_poly.pdbx_seq_one_letter_code
_entity_poly.pdbx_strand_id
1 'polypeptide(L)'
;MSVAAQQEAAAEALTVQALTAQAAVWQETADEAAAAATPAPTTSAEKQKFAKTRFVANAGLAAGATYQWIIKPYRAGKFKKGASGRTFALIKAGLAGAFAYNRLKAAADNAKGDPLLSKALAPLTASIESLKGLGSKLRKGDASDADVTSLQNVINGVKGAGAGAGAPVTDKVPSLSQLSGG
;
A
#
# COMPACT_ATOMS: atom_id res chain seq x y z
N MET A 1 29.52 63.30 28.41
CA MET A 1 28.77 62.03 28.42
C MET A 1 29.28 61.22 29.60
N SER A 2 28.41 60.88 30.54
CA SER A 2 28.78 60.40 31.88
C SER A 2 29.21 58.93 31.87
N VAL A 3 30.23 58.60 32.67
CA VAL A 3 30.81 57.25 32.86
C VAL A 3 29.75 56.20 33.24
N ALA A 4 28.62 56.62 33.83
CA ALA A 4 27.50 55.74 34.16
C ALA A 4 26.82 55.13 32.92
N ALA A 5 26.71 55.87 31.82
CA ALA A 5 26.08 55.36 30.58
C ALA A 5 26.98 54.35 29.84
N GLN A 6 28.31 54.45 30.03
CA GLN A 6 29.25 53.46 29.47
C GLN A 6 29.29 52.15 30.28
N GLN A 7 28.99 52.20 31.58
CA GLN A 7 28.95 51.00 32.42
C GLN A 7 27.68 50.16 32.20
N GLU A 8 26.53 50.79 31.94
CA GLU A 8 25.27 50.08 31.64
C GLU A 8 25.33 49.36 30.28
N ALA A 9 25.87 50.02 29.25
CA ALA A 9 26.05 49.41 27.93
C ALA A 9 27.04 48.22 27.93
N ALA A 10 28.06 48.26 28.80
CA ALA A 10 29.01 47.16 28.96
C ALA A 10 28.38 45.95 29.67
N ALA A 11 27.48 46.17 30.63
CA ALA A 11 26.76 45.11 31.32
C ALA A 11 25.76 44.39 30.38
N GLU A 12 25.04 45.16 29.55
CA GLU A 12 24.11 44.60 28.55
C GLU A 12 24.85 43.77 27.49
N ALA A 13 26.02 44.25 27.02
CA ALA A 13 26.85 43.53 26.06
C ALA A 13 27.34 42.17 26.62
N LEU A 14 27.69 42.11 27.91
CA LEU A 14 28.15 40.89 28.56
C LEU A 14 27.02 39.85 28.70
N THR A 15 25.80 40.30 29.01
CA THR A 15 24.61 39.42 29.08
C THR A 15 24.24 38.87 27.71
N VAL A 16 24.33 39.67 26.65
CA VAL A 16 24.09 39.20 25.27
C VAL A 16 25.13 38.16 24.87
N GLN A 17 26.40 38.36 25.22
CA GLN A 17 27.47 37.39 24.96
C GLN A 17 27.30 36.07 25.72
N ALA A 18 26.81 36.11 26.95
CA ALA A 18 26.53 34.92 27.75
C ALA A 18 25.35 34.11 27.19
N LEU A 19 24.29 34.78 26.71
CA LEU A 19 23.15 34.11 26.08
C LEU A 19 23.49 33.51 24.71
N THR A 20 24.31 34.18 23.90
CA THR A 20 24.75 33.61 22.60
C THR A 20 25.69 32.43 22.78
N ALA A 21 26.59 32.47 23.76
CA ALA A 21 27.44 31.33 24.10
C ALA A 21 26.62 30.13 24.58
N GLN A 22 25.59 30.36 25.39
CA GLN A 22 24.71 29.29 25.84
C GLN A 22 23.91 28.69 24.67
N ALA A 23 23.36 29.52 23.79
CA ALA A 23 22.66 29.06 22.57
C ALA A 23 23.53 28.21 21.64
N ALA A 24 24.83 28.53 21.52
CA ALA A 24 25.78 27.73 20.73
C ALA A 24 26.00 26.32 21.32
N VAL A 25 26.03 26.18 22.66
CA VAL A 25 26.18 24.88 23.34
C VAL A 25 24.95 23.99 23.13
N TRP A 26 23.74 24.56 23.10
CA TRP A 26 22.51 23.81 22.79
C TRP A 26 22.44 23.37 21.32
N GLN A 27 23.05 24.14 20.40
CA GLN A 27 23.16 23.77 18.99
C GLN A 27 24.16 22.63 18.77
N GLU A 28 25.31 22.67 19.43
CA GLU A 28 26.35 21.64 19.29
C GLU A 28 25.90 20.28 19.84
N THR A 29 25.16 20.27 20.96
CA THR A 29 24.57 19.04 21.51
C THR A 29 23.43 18.47 20.66
N ALA A 30 22.68 19.30 19.95
CA ALA A 30 21.64 18.85 19.04
C ALA A 30 22.21 18.24 17.74
N ASP A 31 23.30 18.81 17.23
CA ASP A 31 23.99 18.32 16.03
C ASP A 31 24.67 16.96 16.29
N GLU A 32 25.30 16.80 17.47
CA GLU A 32 25.91 15.53 17.90
C GLU A 32 24.86 14.42 18.10
N ALA A 33 23.67 14.76 18.64
CA ALA A 33 22.55 13.83 18.79
C ALA A 33 21.95 13.42 17.43
N ALA A 34 21.94 14.31 16.44
CA ALA A 34 21.51 14.02 15.09
C ALA A 34 22.55 13.19 14.32
N ALA A 35 23.84 13.43 14.53
CA ALA A 35 24.93 12.63 13.96
C ALA A 35 24.97 11.18 14.52
N ALA A 36 24.60 10.99 15.79
CA ALA A 36 24.47 9.67 16.41
C ALA A 36 23.24 8.87 15.92
N ALA A 37 22.23 9.53 15.33
CA ALA A 37 21.01 8.89 14.84
C ALA A 37 21.12 8.42 13.39
N THR A 38 22.24 7.78 13.01
CA THR A 38 22.36 7.21 11.67
C THR A 38 21.43 5.99 11.57
N PRO A 39 20.43 5.97 10.66
CA PRO A 39 19.54 4.83 10.53
C PRO A 39 20.35 3.60 10.07
N ALA A 40 20.37 2.56 10.91
CA ALA A 40 21.03 1.32 10.54
C ALA A 40 20.29 0.65 9.37
N PRO A 41 21.01 0.14 8.35
CA PRO A 41 20.38 -0.57 7.25
C PRO A 41 19.68 -1.83 7.76
N THR A 42 18.48 -2.09 7.25
CA THR A 42 17.74 -3.33 7.58
C THR A 42 18.47 -4.57 7.07
N THR A 43 18.44 -5.63 7.87
CA THR A 43 19.01 -6.93 7.52
C THR A 43 18.19 -7.62 6.42
N SER A 44 18.80 -8.57 5.71
CA SER A 44 18.10 -9.33 4.66
C SER A 44 16.89 -10.11 5.18
N ALA A 45 16.96 -10.63 6.42
CA ALA A 45 15.85 -11.34 7.05
C ALA A 45 14.66 -10.40 7.38
N GLU A 46 14.94 -9.20 7.85
CA GLU A 46 13.91 -8.18 8.08
C GLU A 46 13.26 -7.75 6.76
N LYS A 47 14.05 -7.53 5.71
CA LYS A 47 13.55 -7.21 4.36
C LYS A 47 12.56 -8.28 3.86
N GLN A 48 12.88 -9.56 4.04
CA GLN A 48 11.99 -10.67 3.67
C GLN A 48 10.68 -10.66 4.49
N LYS A 49 10.75 -10.45 5.81
CA LYS A 49 9.54 -10.35 6.66
C LYS A 49 8.64 -9.19 6.23
N PHE A 50 9.22 -8.03 5.94
CA PHE A 50 8.47 -6.89 5.44
C PHE A 50 7.87 -7.17 4.05
N ALA A 51 8.62 -7.83 3.16
CA ALA A 51 8.11 -8.26 1.86
C ALA A 51 6.90 -9.19 2.00
N LYS A 52 6.96 -10.20 2.87
CA LYS A 52 5.83 -11.09 3.15
C LYS A 52 4.62 -10.35 3.70
N THR A 53 4.84 -9.47 4.66
CA THR A 53 3.76 -8.69 5.28
C THR A 53 3.07 -7.79 4.26
N ARG A 54 3.85 -7.07 3.46
CA ARG A 54 3.31 -6.19 2.39
C ARG A 54 2.64 -6.99 1.28
N PHE A 55 3.18 -8.16 0.94
CA PHE A 55 2.54 -9.08 0.00
C PHE A 55 1.14 -9.47 0.51
N VAL A 56 1.02 -9.96 1.75
CA VAL A 56 -0.26 -10.37 2.32
C VAL A 56 -1.25 -9.23 2.39
N ALA A 57 -0.82 -8.04 2.83
CA ALA A 57 -1.68 -6.88 2.92
C ALA A 57 -2.24 -6.49 1.53
N ASN A 58 -1.38 -6.41 0.52
CA ASN A 58 -1.79 -6.03 -0.83
C ASN A 58 -2.63 -7.12 -1.52
N ALA A 59 -2.20 -8.39 -1.44
CA ALA A 59 -2.92 -9.51 -2.01
C ALA A 59 -4.30 -9.70 -1.35
N GLY A 60 -4.39 -9.52 -0.03
CA GLY A 60 -5.64 -9.66 0.71
C GLY A 60 -6.65 -8.56 0.37
N LEU A 61 -6.17 -7.32 0.24
CA LEU A 61 -6.99 -6.19 -0.21
C LEU A 61 -7.49 -6.37 -1.65
N ALA A 62 -6.62 -6.84 -2.55
CA ALA A 62 -7.01 -7.14 -3.92
C ALA A 62 -8.06 -8.26 -3.97
N ALA A 63 -7.83 -9.38 -3.26
CA ALA A 63 -8.74 -10.51 -3.21
C ALA A 63 -10.11 -10.11 -2.66
N GLY A 64 -10.16 -9.33 -1.57
CA GLY A 64 -11.41 -8.84 -1.01
C GLY A 64 -12.15 -7.85 -1.92
N ALA A 65 -11.44 -6.94 -2.59
CA ALA A 65 -12.02 -6.02 -3.58
C ALA A 65 -12.67 -6.78 -4.74
N THR A 66 -11.92 -7.72 -5.34
CA THR A 66 -12.40 -8.55 -6.44
C THR A 66 -13.60 -9.40 -6.03
N TYR A 67 -13.53 -10.06 -4.86
CA TYR A 67 -14.63 -10.90 -4.41
C TYR A 67 -15.91 -10.11 -4.15
N GLN A 68 -15.81 -9.01 -3.41
CA GLN A 68 -16.99 -8.26 -2.96
C GLN A 68 -17.65 -7.46 -4.09
N TRP A 69 -16.85 -6.87 -4.99
CA TRP A 69 -17.35 -5.89 -5.97
C TRP A 69 -17.34 -6.38 -7.41
N ILE A 70 -16.78 -7.56 -7.68
CA ILE A 70 -16.81 -8.19 -9.01
C ILE A 70 -17.51 -9.55 -8.92
N ILE A 71 -16.99 -10.50 -8.14
CA ILE A 71 -17.51 -11.88 -8.12
C ILE A 71 -18.94 -11.93 -7.54
N LYS A 72 -19.18 -11.33 -6.37
CA LYS A 72 -20.53 -11.29 -5.76
C LYS A 72 -21.59 -10.65 -6.66
N PRO A 73 -21.42 -9.43 -7.20
CA PRO A 73 -22.42 -8.83 -8.08
C PRO A 73 -22.58 -9.60 -9.39
N TYR A 74 -21.53 -10.25 -9.88
CA TYR A 74 -21.64 -11.14 -11.04
C TYR A 74 -22.57 -12.32 -10.76
N ARG A 75 -22.36 -13.02 -9.64
CA ARG A 75 -23.22 -14.14 -9.20
C ARG A 75 -24.67 -13.70 -8.95
N ALA A 76 -24.86 -12.45 -8.53
CA ALA A 76 -26.18 -11.83 -8.38
C ALA A 76 -26.79 -11.33 -9.72
N GLY A 77 -26.14 -11.57 -10.86
CA GLY A 77 -26.62 -11.16 -12.19
C GLY A 77 -26.60 -9.65 -12.44
N LYS A 78 -25.93 -8.86 -11.60
CA LYS A 78 -25.97 -7.38 -11.65
C LYS A 78 -25.34 -6.78 -12.90
N PHE A 79 -24.53 -7.54 -13.65
CA PHE A 79 -23.90 -7.07 -14.89
C PHE A 79 -24.71 -7.38 -16.16
N LYS A 80 -25.76 -8.20 -16.06
CA LYS A 80 -26.64 -8.53 -17.19
C LYS A 80 -27.36 -7.28 -17.70
N LYS A 81 -27.60 -7.20 -19.01
CA LYS A 81 -28.38 -6.09 -19.60
C LYS A 81 -29.78 -6.03 -18.95
N GLY A 82 -30.24 -4.82 -18.63
CA GLY A 82 -31.52 -4.61 -17.94
C GLY A 82 -31.53 -4.87 -16.43
N ALA A 83 -30.44 -5.35 -15.83
CA ALA A 83 -30.40 -5.58 -14.38
C ALA A 83 -30.49 -4.27 -13.58
N SER A 84 -31.32 -4.26 -12.54
CA SER A 84 -31.43 -3.12 -11.64
C SER A 84 -30.11 -2.85 -10.91
N GLY A 85 -29.63 -1.61 -11.02
CA GLY A 85 -28.35 -1.15 -10.46
C GLY A 85 -27.11 -1.54 -11.27
N ARG A 86 -27.26 -1.98 -12.53
CA ARG A 86 -26.13 -2.37 -13.40
C ARG A 86 -25.05 -1.31 -13.51
N THR A 87 -25.44 -0.05 -13.71
CA THR A 87 -24.47 1.06 -13.85
C THR A 87 -23.61 1.22 -12.60
N PHE A 88 -24.23 1.22 -11.42
CA PHE A 88 -23.50 1.29 -10.15
C PHE A 88 -22.62 0.07 -9.93
N ALA A 89 -23.08 -1.13 -10.30
CA ALA A 89 -22.26 -2.33 -10.24
C ALA A 89 -21.03 -2.22 -11.14
N LEU A 90 -21.19 -1.74 -12.39
CA LEU A 90 -20.08 -1.54 -13.33
C LEU A 90 -19.07 -0.50 -12.83
N ILE A 91 -19.54 0.61 -12.24
CA ILE A 91 -18.66 1.62 -11.65
C ILE A 91 -17.85 1.01 -10.50
N LYS A 92 -18.51 0.34 -9.55
CA LYS A 92 -17.84 -0.30 -8.41
C LYS A 92 -16.87 -1.41 -8.86
N ALA A 93 -17.25 -2.21 -9.83
CA ALA A 93 -16.40 -3.24 -10.40
C ALA A 93 -15.19 -2.65 -11.13
N GLY A 94 -15.36 -1.52 -11.84
CA GLY A 94 -14.27 -0.79 -12.48
C GLY A 94 -13.27 -0.26 -11.46
N LEU A 95 -13.75 0.42 -10.41
CA LEU A 95 -12.91 0.93 -9.32
C LEU A 95 -12.20 -0.22 -8.57
N ALA A 96 -12.94 -1.28 -8.23
CA ALA A 96 -12.38 -2.45 -7.56
C ALA A 96 -11.35 -3.18 -8.43
N GLY A 97 -11.59 -3.29 -9.74
CA GLY A 97 -10.65 -3.89 -10.68
C GLY A 97 -9.36 -3.08 -10.80
N ALA A 98 -9.45 -1.76 -10.90
CA ALA A 98 -8.30 -0.87 -10.94
C ALA A 98 -7.49 -0.91 -9.63
N PHE A 99 -8.19 -0.86 -8.48
CA PHE A 99 -7.57 -1.00 -7.17
C PHE A 99 -6.88 -2.36 -7.02
N ALA A 100 -7.56 -3.46 -7.37
CA ALA A 100 -7.00 -4.80 -7.32
C ALA A 100 -5.78 -4.94 -8.23
N TYR A 101 -5.80 -4.36 -9.44
CA TYR A 101 -4.64 -4.33 -10.34
C TYR A 101 -3.43 -3.66 -9.70
N ASN A 102 -3.60 -2.47 -9.11
CA ASN A 102 -2.51 -1.75 -8.46
C ASN A 102 -1.94 -2.54 -7.27
N ARG A 103 -2.82 -3.11 -6.44
CA ARG A 103 -2.43 -3.91 -5.27
C ARG A 103 -1.77 -5.23 -5.65
N LEU A 104 -2.25 -5.92 -6.68
CA LEU A 104 -1.59 -7.14 -7.18
C LEU A 104 -0.22 -6.84 -7.78
N LYS A 105 -0.04 -5.70 -8.46
CA LYS A 105 1.28 -5.25 -8.94
C LYS A 105 2.24 -5.00 -7.78
N ALA A 106 1.79 -4.28 -6.74
CA ALA A 106 2.56 -4.10 -5.53
C ALA A 106 2.86 -5.45 -4.83
N ALA A 107 1.91 -6.38 -4.79
CA ALA A 107 2.13 -7.72 -4.26
C ALA A 107 3.20 -8.47 -5.07
N ALA A 108 3.17 -8.39 -6.41
CA ALA A 108 4.19 -8.99 -7.27
C ALA A 108 5.58 -8.39 -7.01
N ASP A 109 5.70 -7.07 -6.82
CA ASP A 109 6.98 -6.46 -6.50
C ASP A 109 7.49 -6.87 -5.11
N ASN A 110 6.60 -6.98 -4.12
CA ASN A 110 6.97 -7.53 -2.80
C ASN A 110 7.38 -9.00 -2.88
N ALA A 111 6.73 -9.80 -3.72
CA ALA A 111 7.03 -11.22 -3.89
C ALA A 111 8.45 -11.48 -4.42
N LYS A 112 9.05 -10.54 -5.16
CA LYS A 112 10.46 -10.63 -5.59
C LYS A 112 11.45 -10.56 -4.44
N GLY A 113 11.06 -9.94 -3.32
CA GLY A 113 11.89 -9.78 -2.13
C GLY A 113 11.96 -11.02 -1.24
N ASP A 114 11.24 -12.09 -1.56
CA ASP A 114 11.23 -13.34 -0.80
C ASP A 114 11.30 -14.57 -1.72
N PRO A 115 12.24 -15.51 -1.51
CA PRO A 115 12.41 -16.68 -2.37
C PRO A 115 11.21 -17.63 -2.41
N LEU A 116 10.37 -17.66 -1.38
CA LEU A 116 9.18 -18.51 -1.36
C LEU A 116 8.01 -17.83 -2.08
N LEU A 117 7.86 -16.52 -1.90
CA LEU A 117 6.83 -15.74 -2.60
C LEU A 117 7.14 -15.53 -4.08
N SER A 118 8.39 -15.58 -4.52
CA SER A 118 8.74 -15.43 -5.94
C SER A 118 8.06 -16.50 -6.82
N LYS A 119 7.76 -17.67 -6.25
CA LYS A 119 6.96 -18.74 -6.91
C LYS A 119 5.52 -18.30 -7.20
N ALA A 120 5.02 -17.30 -6.48
CA ALA A 120 3.70 -16.70 -6.69
C ALA A 120 3.68 -15.68 -7.84
N LEU A 121 4.82 -15.29 -8.42
CA LEU A 121 4.88 -14.26 -9.47
C LEU A 121 4.10 -14.66 -10.72
N ALA A 122 4.20 -15.92 -11.15
CA ALA A 122 3.44 -16.42 -12.29
C ALA A 122 1.91 -16.34 -12.06
N PRO A 123 1.33 -16.92 -10.97
CA PRO A 123 -0.10 -16.78 -10.73
C PRO A 123 -0.54 -15.32 -10.46
N LEU A 124 0.30 -14.48 -9.83
CA LEU A 124 0.01 -13.04 -9.69
C LEU A 124 -0.09 -12.33 -11.04
N THR A 125 0.85 -12.61 -11.95
CA THR A 125 0.87 -11.98 -13.28
C THR A 125 -0.33 -12.45 -14.11
N ALA A 126 -0.69 -13.73 -14.03
CA ALA A 126 -1.92 -14.26 -14.62
C ALA A 126 -3.18 -13.60 -14.03
N SER A 127 -3.18 -13.29 -12.72
CA SER A 127 -4.28 -12.58 -12.04
C SER A 127 -4.50 -11.20 -12.64
N ILE A 128 -3.41 -10.47 -12.83
CA ILE A 128 -3.38 -9.11 -13.36
C ILE A 128 -3.91 -9.11 -14.81
N GLU A 129 -3.51 -10.07 -15.63
CA GLU A 129 -3.98 -10.18 -17.01
C GLU A 129 -5.46 -10.59 -17.09
N SER A 130 -5.88 -11.55 -16.26
CA SER A 130 -7.28 -11.97 -16.17
C SER A 130 -8.22 -10.81 -15.81
N LEU A 131 -7.82 -9.97 -14.86
CA LEU A 131 -8.55 -8.75 -14.48
C LEU A 131 -8.74 -7.79 -15.67
N LYS A 132 -7.70 -7.60 -16.49
CA LYS A 132 -7.74 -6.74 -17.67
C LYS A 132 -8.72 -7.25 -18.72
N GLY A 133 -8.69 -8.56 -19.01
CA GLY A 133 -9.61 -9.20 -19.95
C GLY A 133 -11.07 -9.18 -19.50
N LEU A 134 -11.32 -9.34 -18.20
CA LEU A 134 -12.67 -9.41 -17.64
C LEU A 134 -13.43 -8.09 -17.71
N GLY A 135 -12.75 -6.94 -17.59
CA GLY A 135 -13.38 -5.62 -17.61
C GLY A 135 -14.20 -5.36 -18.89
N SER A 136 -13.66 -5.72 -20.05
CA SER A 136 -14.35 -5.59 -21.34
C SER A 136 -15.61 -6.47 -21.42
N LYS A 137 -15.52 -7.71 -20.93
CA LYS A 137 -16.64 -8.66 -20.92
C LYS A 137 -17.75 -8.23 -19.97
N LEU A 138 -17.40 -7.76 -18.77
CA LEU A 138 -18.34 -7.21 -17.79
C LEU A 138 -19.13 -6.02 -18.36
N ARG A 139 -18.46 -5.08 -19.04
CA ARG A 139 -19.12 -3.90 -19.64
C ARG A 139 -20.10 -4.27 -20.74
N LYS A 140 -19.78 -5.28 -21.56
CA LYS A 140 -20.67 -5.79 -22.62
C LYS A 140 -21.81 -6.65 -22.07
N GLY A 141 -21.64 -7.21 -20.87
CA GLY A 141 -22.56 -8.18 -20.26
C GLY A 141 -22.29 -9.61 -20.72
N ASP A 142 -21.13 -9.87 -21.32
CA ASP A 142 -20.74 -11.14 -21.95
C ASP A 142 -19.80 -11.97 -21.06
N ALA A 143 -19.57 -11.53 -19.81
CA ALA A 143 -18.76 -12.30 -18.88
C ALA A 143 -19.45 -13.63 -18.57
N SER A 144 -18.76 -14.74 -18.83
CA SER A 144 -19.24 -16.09 -18.56
C SER A 144 -18.84 -16.57 -17.16
N ASP A 145 -19.50 -17.63 -16.67
CA ASP A 145 -19.14 -18.25 -15.40
C ASP A 145 -17.70 -18.77 -15.44
N ALA A 146 -17.23 -19.21 -16.60
CA ALA A 146 -15.85 -19.63 -16.83
C ALA A 146 -14.86 -18.47 -16.64
N ASP A 147 -15.19 -17.26 -17.11
CA ASP A 147 -14.32 -16.08 -16.96
C ASP A 147 -14.16 -15.69 -15.49
N VAL A 148 -15.27 -15.67 -14.74
CA VAL A 148 -15.26 -15.29 -13.33
C VAL A 148 -14.67 -16.40 -12.45
N THR A 149 -14.91 -17.66 -12.80
CA THR A 149 -14.30 -18.82 -12.13
C THR A 149 -12.79 -18.85 -12.36
N SER A 150 -12.31 -18.55 -13.58
CA SER A 150 -10.89 -18.42 -13.86
C SER A 150 -10.24 -17.34 -13.00
N LEU A 151 -10.84 -16.15 -12.93
CA LEU A 151 -10.36 -15.08 -12.04
C LEU A 151 -10.35 -15.52 -10.56
N GLN A 152 -11.41 -16.20 -10.11
CA GLN A 152 -11.51 -16.68 -8.73
C GLN A 152 -10.43 -17.73 -8.41
N ASN A 153 -10.20 -18.68 -9.31
CA ASN A 153 -9.17 -19.72 -9.17
C ASN A 153 -7.78 -19.10 -9.10
N VAL A 154 -7.53 -18.08 -9.91
CA VAL A 154 -6.27 -17.37 -9.95
C VAL A 154 -6.04 -16.57 -8.64
N ILE A 155 -7.06 -15.87 -8.13
CA ILE A 155 -7.03 -15.23 -6.79
C ILE A 155 -6.79 -16.28 -5.68
N ASN A 156 -7.45 -17.44 -5.76
CA ASN A 156 -7.22 -18.54 -4.83
C ASN A 156 -5.78 -19.08 -4.92
N GLY A 157 -5.19 -19.10 -6.12
CA GLY A 157 -3.79 -19.43 -6.33
C GLY A 157 -2.84 -18.45 -5.63
N VAL A 158 -3.13 -17.14 -5.68
CA VAL A 158 -2.38 -16.12 -4.92
C VAL A 158 -2.48 -16.37 -3.42
N LYS A 159 -3.69 -16.70 -2.91
CA LYS A 159 -3.89 -17.02 -1.50
C LYS A 159 -3.16 -18.28 -1.07
N GLY A 160 -3.19 -19.32 -1.91
CA GLY A 160 -2.47 -20.57 -1.71
C GLY A 160 -0.95 -20.37 -1.71
N ALA A 161 -0.42 -19.55 -2.62
CA ALA A 161 1.00 -19.25 -2.66
C ALA A 161 1.47 -18.47 -1.42
N GLY A 162 0.67 -17.52 -0.94
CA GLY A 162 0.90 -16.86 0.35
C GLY A 162 0.93 -17.86 1.51
N ALA A 163 -0.09 -18.72 1.59
CA ALA A 163 -0.15 -19.76 2.62
C ALA A 163 1.07 -20.70 2.58
N GLY A 164 1.47 -21.16 1.39
CA GLY A 164 2.65 -22.01 1.19
C GLY A 164 3.98 -21.32 1.55
N ALA A 165 4.03 -19.99 1.52
CA ALA A 165 5.19 -19.19 1.96
C ALA A 165 5.15 -18.84 3.47
N GLY A 166 4.17 -19.37 4.22
CA GLY A 166 3.94 -19.07 5.64
C GLY A 166 3.29 -17.70 5.87
N ALA A 167 2.64 -17.13 4.85
CA ALA A 167 2.06 -15.79 4.83
C ALA A 167 0.61 -15.86 4.32
N PRO A 168 -0.33 -16.38 5.13
CA PRO A 168 -1.70 -16.63 4.69
C PRO A 168 -2.41 -15.33 4.29
N VAL A 169 -2.99 -15.34 3.09
CA VAL A 169 -3.72 -14.19 2.54
C VAL A 169 -5.21 -14.35 2.82
N THR A 170 -5.76 -13.42 3.59
CA THR A 170 -7.19 -13.34 3.88
C THR A 170 -7.84 -12.24 3.06
N ASP A 171 -9.09 -12.43 2.66
CA ASP A 171 -9.84 -11.42 1.93
C ASP A 171 -10.11 -10.21 2.84
N LYS A 172 -9.62 -9.04 2.45
CA LYS A 172 -9.87 -7.77 3.13
C LYS A 172 -10.65 -6.89 2.18
N VAL A 173 -11.89 -6.57 2.56
CA VAL A 173 -12.76 -5.75 1.73
C VAL A 173 -12.39 -4.28 1.95
N PRO A 174 -11.87 -3.57 0.93
CA PRO A 174 -11.67 -2.13 1.03
C PRO A 174 -13.01 -1.40 1.02
N SER A 175 -13.07 -0.28 1.73
CA SER A 175 -14.18 0.69 1.64
C SER A 175 -14.23 1.34 0.25
N LEU A 176 -15.38 1.92 -0.11
CA LEU A 176 -15.54 2.61 -1.40
C LEU A 176 -14.56 3.78 -1.56
N SER A 177 -14.31 4.54 -0.49
CA SER A 177 -13.33 5.64 -0.53
C SER A 177 -11.90 5.14 -0.76
N GLN A 178 -11.54 3.96 -0.23
CA GLN A 178 -10.26 3.32 -0.50
C GLN A 178 -10.14 2.84 -1.94
N LEU A 179 -11.25 2.45 -2.58
CA LEU A 179 -11.25 2.06 -3.99
C LEU A 179 -11.00 3.26 -4.92
N SER A 180 -11.52 4.45 -4.59
CA SER A 180 -11.33 5.67 -5.39
C SER A 180 -10.06 6.43 -5.07
N GLY A 181 -9.51 6.27 -3.86
CA GLY A 181 -8.38 7.06 -3.33
C GLY A 181 -6.98 6.55 -3.68
N GLY A 182 -6.84 5.30 -4.12
CA GLY A 182 -5.56 4.69 -4.52
C GLY A 182 -4.70 4.23 -3.35
#